data_AF-A0A3D0PAE2-F1
#
_entry.id   AF-A0A3D0PAE2-F1
#
_cell.length_a   1.000
_cell.length_b   1.000
_cell.length_c   1.000
_cell.angle_alpha   90.00
_cell.angle_beta   90.00
_cell.angle_gamma   90.00
#
_symmetry.space_group_name_H-M   'P 1'
#
loop_
_entity.id
_entity.type
_entity.pdbx_description
1 polymer ?
#
loop_
_entity_poly.entity_id
_entity_poly.type
_entity_poly.pdbx_seq_one_letter_code
_entity_poly.pdbx_strand_id
1 'polypeptide(L)' 'MKRQNLSFSILFVAVAMLVSSCALRNEAAREGCRGKIGIVFDIGGKNDRSFNAAAWEGVQRAERELGIFP' A
#
# COMPACT_ATOMS: atom_id res chain seq x y z
N MET A 1 -2.63 38.57 21.55
CA MET A 1 -3.79 37.67 21.73
C MET A 1 -4.46 37.23 20.42
N LYS A 2 -5.20 38.05 19.65
CA LYS A 2 -5.93 37.54 18.44
C LYS A 2 -5.03 36.91 17.35
N ARG A 3 -3.89 37.53 17.02
CA ARG A 3 -2.92 37.00 16.03
C ARG A 3 -2.20 35.74 16.51
N GLN A 4 -1.81 35.68 17.79
CA GLN A 4 -1.16 34.52 18.37
C GLN A 4 -2.12 33.32 18.42
N ASN A 5 -3.37 33.55 18.83
CA ASN A 5 -4.40 32.52 18.84
C ASN A 5 -4.70 32.00 17.42
N LEU A 6 -4.71 32.88 16.41
CA LEU A 6 -4.86 32.48 15.00
C LEU A 6 -3.69 31.62 14.51
N SER A 7 -2.45 31.99 14.86
CA SER A 7 -1.26 31.18 14.53
C SER A 7 -1.29 29.80 15.19
N PHE A 8 -1.71 29.71 16.46
CA PHE A 8 -1.88 28.42 17.15
C PHE A 8 -2.97 27.56 16.51
N SER A 9 -4.10 28.15 16.11
CA SER A 9 -5.16 27.41 15.41
C SER A 9 -4.71 26.87 14.05
N ILE A 10 -3.94 27.65 13.28
CA ILE A 10 -3.40 27.20 11.98
C ILE A 10 -2.43 26.03 12.19
N LEU A 11 -1.53 26.14 13.17
CA LEU A 11 -0.59 25.07 13.49
C LEU A 11 -1.31 23.79 13.93
N PHE A 12 -2.36 23.91 14.75
CA PHE A 12 -3.16 22.77 15.19
C PHE A 12 -3.86 22.07 14.02
N VAL A 13 -4.47 22.82 13.10
CA VAL A 13 -5.12 22.26 11.89
C VAL A 13 -4.10 21.57 10.99
N ALA A 14 -2.93 22.17 10.78
CA ALA A 14 -1.87 21.56 9.97
C ALA A 14 -1.39 20.22 10.56
N VAL A 15 -1.21 20.14 11.89
CA VAL A 15 -0.84 18.89 12.57
C VAL A 15 -1.95 17.84 12.49
N ALA A 16 -3.22 18.23 12.66
CA ALA A 16 -4.35 17.31 12.55
C ALA A 16 -4.49 16.69 11.13
N MET A 17 -4.18 17.46 10.09
CA MET A 17 -4.16 16.96 8.71
C MET A 17 -3.03 15.94 8.48
N LEU A 18 -1.86 16.12 9.10
CA LEU A 18 -0.75 15.17 9.01
C LEU A 18 -1.08 13.83 9.68
N VAL A 19 -1.80 13.85 10.81
CA VAL A 19 -2.18 12.62 11.56
C VAL A 19 -3.21 11.79 10.79
N SER A 20 -4.10 12.42 10.02
CA SER A 20 -5.13 11.71 9.23
C SER A 20 -4.56 10.93 8.04
N SER A 21 -3.34 11.26 7.59
CA SER A 21 -2.65 10.51 6.53
C SER A 21 -1.93 9.25 7.03
N CYS A 22 -1.79 9.08 8.36
CA CYS A 22 -1.34 7.85 9.00
C CYS A 22 -2.53 6.99 9.44
N ALA A 23 -3.61 6.96 8.66
CA ALA A 23 -4.63 5.94 8.85
C ALA A 23 -3.93 4.57 8.75
N LEU A 24 -3.74 3.94 9.91
CA LEU A 24 -3.25 2.58 10.04
C LEU A 24 -4.20 1.72 9.20
N ARG A 25 -3.78 1.35 8.00
CA ARG A 25 -4.44 0.31 7.24
C ARG A 25 -4.29 -0.94 8.09
N ASN A 26 -5.36 -1.27 8.82
CA ASN A 26 -5.54 -2.62 9.34
C ASN A 26 -5.71 -3.50 8.11
N GLU A 27 -4.60 -3.89 7.47
CA GLU A 27 -4.58 -5.16 6.78
C GLU A 27 -4.99 -6.18 7.84
N ALA A 28 -6.18 -6.74 7.71
CA ALA A 28 -6.60 -7.88 8.50
C ALA A 28 -5.70 -9.06 8.11
N ALA A 29 -4.48 -9.08 8.65
CA ALA A 29 -3.59 -10.22 8.61
C ALA A 29 -4.34 -11.35 9.32
N ARG A 30 -4.95 -12.24 8.54
CA ARG A 30 -5.49 -13.49 9.07
C ARG A 30 -4.30 -14.35 9.46
N GLU A 31 -3.98 -14.39 10.75
CA GLU A 31 -2.94 -15.26 11.27
C GLU A 31 -3.14 -16.69 10.75
N GLY A 32 -2.10 -17.25 10.12
CA GLY A 32 -2.10 -18.61 9.58
C GLY A 32 -2.71 -18.80 8.17
N CYS A 33 -3.38 -17.80 7.59
CA CYS A 33 -3.84 -17.88 6.20
C CYS A 33 -2.75 -17.38 5.23
N ARG A 34 -2.02 -18.32 4.61
CA ARG A 34 -1.17 -18.01 3.44
C ARG A 34 -2.06 -17.65 2.26
N GLY A 35 -2.07 -16.38 1.87
CA GLY A 35 -2.85 -15.91 0.73
C GLY A 35 -2.44 -16.62 -0.57
N LYS A 36 -3.37 -16.69 -1.53
CA LYS A 36 -3.10 -17.16 -2.90
C LYS A 36 -3.36 -16.03 -3.91
N ILE A 37 -2.56 -15.93 -4.95
CA ILE A 37 -2.67 -14.92 -6.02
C ILE A 37 -2.85 -15.61 -7.37
N GLY A 38 -3.98 -15.41 -8.03
CA GLY A 38 -4.12 -15.71 -9.45
C GLY A 38 -3.84 -14.47 -10.30
N ILE A 39 -2.95 -14.58 -11.29
CA ILE A 39 -2.69 -13.53 -12.27
C ILE A 39 -3.08 -14.01 -13.67
N VAL A 40 -3.83 -13.19 -14.41
CA VAL A 40 -4.27 -13.47 -15.78
C VAL A 40 -3.77 -12.35 -16.68
N PHE A 41 -3.11 -12.72 -17.77
CA PHE A 41 -2.61 -11.78 -18.77
C PHE A 41 -3.50 -11.88 -20.02
N ASP A 42 -3.85 -10.73 -20.61
CA ASP A 42 -4.57 -10.68 -21.87
C ASP A 42 -3.60 -10.88 -23.06
N ILE A 43 -2.75 -9.89 -23.35
CA ILE A 43 -1.77 -9.93 -24.46
C ILE A 43 -0.33 -9.84 -23.91
N GLY A 44 0.61 -10.51 -24.59
CA GLY A 44 2.06 -10.45 -24.32
C GLY A 44 2.56 -11.46 -23.28
N GLY A 45 1.69 -11.85 -22.34
CA GLY A 45 1.98 -12.87 -21.32
C GLY A 45 3.07 -12.44 -20.33
N LYS A 46 3.46 -13.35 -19.44
CA LYS A 46 4.38 -13.07 -18.30
C LYS A 46 5.80 -12.61 -18.67
N ASN A 47 6.19 -12.73 -19.95
CA ASN A 47 7.55 -12.43 -20.43
C ASN A 47 7.55 -11.26 -21.43
N ASP A 48 6.57 -10.36 -21.37
CA ASP A 48 6.40 -9.25 -22.32
C ASP A 48 7.48 -8.16 -22.25
N ARG A 49 8.44 -8.25 -21.31
CA ARG A 49 9.49 -7.26 -21.02
C ARG A 49 8.94 -5.87 -20.68
N SER A 50 7.70 -5.81 -20.22
CA SER A 50 7.01 -4.57 -19.85
C SER A 50 6.15 -4.85 -18.62
N PHE A 51 4.90 -4.39 -18.64
CA PHE A 51 3.98 -4.43 -17.51
C PHE A 51 3.73 -5.83 -16.95
N ASN A 52 3.50 -6.85 -17.81
CA ASN A 52 3.18 -8.19 -17.32
C ASN A 52 4.39 -8.85 -16.65
N ALA A 53 5.60 -8.64 -17.18
CA ALA A 53 6.83 -9.11 -16.55
C ALA A 53 7.03 -8.47 -15.15
N ALA A 54 6.84 -7.15 -15.04
CA ALA A 54 6.91 -6.46 -13.75
C ALA A 54 5.83 -6.95 -12.76
N ALA A 55 4.61 -7.22 -13.24
CA ALA A 55 3.55 -7.78 -12.42
C ALA A 55 3.90 -9.21 -11.93
N TRP A 56 4.47 -10.05 -12.80
CA TRP A 56 4.92 -11.40 -12.43
C TRP A 56 6.09 -11.40 -11.43
N GLU A 57 7.02 -10.46 -11.55
CA GLU A 57 8.09 -10.25 -10.57
C GLU A 57 7.52 -9.85 -9.20
N GLY A 58 6.48 -9.01 -9.18
CA GLY A 58 5.75 -8.64 -7.97
C GLY A 58 5.12 -9.85 -7.27
N VAL A 59 4.51 -10.78 -8.02
CA VAL A 59 3.94 -12.03 -7.46
C VAL A 59 5.03 -12.89 -6.83
N GLN A 60 6.15 -13.11 -7.53
CA GLN A 60 7.27 -13.88 -6.98
C GLN A 60 7.90 -13.21 -5.75
N ARG A 61 7.88 -11.88 -5.69
CA ARG A 61 8.35 -11.13 -4.53
C ARG A 61 7.39 -11.30 -3.34
N ALA A 62 6.08 -11.27 -3.57
CA ALA A 62 5.08 -11.51 -2.53
C ALA A 62 5.19 -12.93 -1.93
N GLU A 63 5.55 -13.93 -2.73
CA GLU A 63 5.84 -15.27 -2.23
C GLU A 63 7.02 -15.27 -1.24
N ARG A 64 8.14 -14.65 -1.63
CA ARG A 64 9.36 -14.60 -0.81
C ARG A 64 9.22 -13.74 0.44
N GLU A 65 8.57 -12.59 0.33
CA GLU A 65 8.55 -11.56 1.39
C GLU A 65 7.31 -11.64 2.28
N LEU A 66 6.17 -12.11 1.74
CA LEU A 66 4.88 -12.05 2.43
C LEU A 66 4.25 -13.43 2.65
N GLY A 67 4.85 -14.51 2.11
CA GLY A 67 4.29 -15.87 2.20
C GLY A 67 2.96 -16.01 1.45
N ILE A 68 2.79 -15.25 0.37
CA ILE A 68 1.61 -15.29 -0.50
C ILE A 68 1.97 -16.03 -1.80
N PHE A 69 1.27 -17.11 -2.10
CA PHE A 69 1.67 -18.03 -3.19
C PHE A 69 0.90 -17.76 -4.49
N PRO A 70 1.52 -17.91 -5.67
CA PRO A 70 0.83 -17.89 -6.96
C PRO A 70 -0.16 -19.06 -7.16
#